data_AF-A0A7L4ZIJ3-F1
#
_entry.id   AF-A0A7L4ZIJ3-F1
#
_cell.length_a   1.000
_cell.length_b   1.000
_cell.length_c   1.000
_cell.angle_alpha   90.00
_cell.angle_beta   90.00
_cell.angle_gamma   90.00
#
_symmetry.space_group_name_H-M   'P 1'
#
loop_
_entity.id
_entity.type
_entity.pdbx_description
1 polymer ?
#
loop_
_entity_poly.entity_id
_entity_poly.type
_entity_poly.pdbx_seq_one_letter_code
_entity_poly.pdbx_strand_id
1 'polypeptide(L)'
;MYILSYCEKEDKVYKIASVLYTLKSYFLCILYLDVNKKYLQADSLLLYALIFLKKDDKKQALKFIRKAREKDQYWKKLIELENLYT
;
A
#
# COMPACT_ATOMS: atom_id res chain seq x y z
N MET A 1 26.61 3.07 -4.32
CA MET A 1 25.62 3.58 -3.35
C MET A 1 24.64 4.56 -4.03
N TYR A 2 23.97 4.12 -5.10
CA TYR A 2 23.00 4.94 -5.89
C TYR A 2 21.58 4.36 -5.85
N ILE A 3 21.46 3.04 -5.63
CA ILE A 3 20.16 2.35 -5.59
C ILE A 3 19.41 2.64 -4.28
N LEU A 4 20.14 2.75 -3.15
CA LEU A 4 19.53 3.10 -1.86
C LEU A 4 18.93 4.52 -1.87
N SER A 5 19.69 5.51 -2.34
CA SER A 5 19.22 6.89 -2.52
C SER A 5 18.16 7.04 -3.62
N TYR A 6 18.06 6.07 -4.54
CA TYR A 6 16.96 6.01 -5.50
C TYR A 6 15.64 5.60 -4.84
N CYS A 7 15.66 4.74 -3.81
CA CYS A 7 14.46 4.23 -3.13
C CYS A 7 13.85 5.22 -2.11
N GLU A 8 14.53 6.32 -1.77
CA GLU A 8 14.10 7.29 -0.75
C GLU A 8 13.09 8.33 -1.26
N LYS A 9 12.55 8.18 -2.48
CA LYS A 9 11.48 9.05 -3.00
C LYS A 9 10.14 8.33 -2.94
N GLU A 10 9.14 9.01 -2.41
CA GLU A 10 7.79 8.49 -2.17
C GLU A 10 7.18 7.75 -3.39
N ASP A 11 7.24 8.37 -4.59
CA ASP A 11 6.74 7.78 -5.84
C ASP A 11 7.40 6.45 -6.24
N LYS A 12 8.62 6.21 -5.78
CA LYS A 12 9.39 5.02 -6.19
C LYS A 12 9.15 3.82 -5.29
N VAL A 13 8.81 4.07 -4.02
CA VAL A 13 8.40 3.02 -3.09
C VAL A 13 7.15 2.32 -3.64
N TYR A 14 6.16 3.08 -4.11
CA TYR A 14 4.98 2.51 -4.76
C TYR A 14 5.34 1.68 -6.00
N LYS A 15 6.19 2.18 -6.89
CA LYS A 15 6.59 1.48 -8.13
C LYS A 15 7.26 0.13 -7.84
N ILE A 16 8.15 0.08 -6.86
CA ILE A 16 8.83 -1.18 -6.49
C ILE A 16 7.84 -2.13 -5.81
N ALA A 17 7.01 -1.62 -4.90
CA ALA A 17 6.00 -2.43 -4.22
C ALA A 17 4.95 -3.00 -5.19
N SER A 18 4.53 -2.24 -6.21
CA SER A 18 3.56 -2.68 -7.20
C SER A 18 4.12 -3.78 -8.12
N VAL A 19 5.42 -3.72 -8.47
CA VAL A 19 6.12 -4.81 -9.16
C VAL A 19 6.13 -6.07 -8.31
N LEU A 20 6.51 -5.97 -7.02
CA LEU A 20 6.51 -7.12 -6.10
C LEU A 20 5.12 -7.73 -5.93
N TYR A 21 4.08 -6.89 -5.86
CA TYR A 21 2.69 -7.32 -5.82
C TYR A 21 2.25 -8.05 -7.09
N THR A 22 2.65 -7.54 -8.26
CA THR A 22 2.33 -8.12 -9.57
C THR A 22 2.99 -9.49 -9.75
N LEU A 23 4.22 -9.64 -9.23
CA LEU A 23 4.94 -10.92 -9.15
C LEU A 23 4.38 -11.87 -8.09
N LYS A 24 3.23 -11.54 -7.46
CA LYS A 24 2.59 -12.30 -6.37
C LYS A 24 3.50 -12.55 -5.17
N SER A 25 4.60 -11.80 -5.04
CA SER A 25 5.56 -11.88 -3.95
C SER A 25 5.07 -11.05 -2.77
N TYR A 26 3.89 -11.38 -2.24
CA TYR A 26 3.17 -10.55 -1.26
C TYR A 26 3.94 -10.36 0.06
N PHE A 27 4.67 -11.39 0.51
CA PHE A 27 5.51 -11.28 1.70
C PHE A 27 6.63 -10.25 1.50
N LEU A 28 7.33 -10.32 0.37
CA LEU A 28 8.39 -9.35 0.03
C LEU A 28 7.82 -7.94 -0.18
N CYS A 29 6.62 -7.82 -0.76
CA CYS A 29 5.93 -6.54 -0.90
C CYS A 29 5.65 -5.90 0.46
N ILE A 30 5.08 -6.66 1.41
CA ILE A 30 4.86 -6.20 2.79
C ILE A 30 6.19 -5.80 3.44
N LEU A 31 7.21 -6.67 3.39
CA LEU A 31 8.50 -6.41 4.01
C LEU A 31 9.16 -5.15 3.45
N TYR A 32 9.10 -4.95 2.13
CA TYR A 32 9.61 -3.76 1.48
C TYR A 32 8.86 -2.48 1.89
N LEU A 33 7.53 -2.54 1.92
CA LEU A 33 6.70 -1.43 2.38
C LEU A 33 6.92 -1.13 3.88
N ASP A 34 7.22 -2.15 4.68
CA ASP A 34 7.45 -2.02 6.13
C ASP A 34 8.79 -1.32 6.41
N VAL A 35 9.83 -1.67 5.65
CA VAL A 35 11.15 -1.01 5.73
C VAL A 35 11.07 0.46 5.31
N ASN A 36 10.19 0.78 4.35
CA ASN A 36 10.06 2.13 3.78
C ASN A 36 8.84 2.91 4.31
N LYS A 37 8.37 2.60 5.54
CA LYS A 37 7.16 3.19 6.16
C LYS A 37 7.07 4.72 6.08
N LYS A 38 8.21 5.39 6.22
CA LYS A 38 8.30 6.86 6.23
C LYS A 38 7.86 7.49 4.91
N TYR A 39 7.97 6.75 3.80
CA TYR A 39 7.72 7.23 2.44
C TYR A 39 6.43 6.66 1.84
N LEU A 40 5.57 6.04 2.66
CA LEU A 40 4.32 5.46 2.18
C LEU A 40 3.31 6.55 1.81
N GLN A 41 2.86 6.55 0.57
CA GLN A 41 1.72 7.36 0.10
C GLN A 41 0.42 6.55 0.11
N ALA A 42 -0.70 7.20 -0.22
CA ALA A 42 -2.02 6.57 -0.28
C ALA A 42 -2.02 5.32 -1.19
N ASP A 43 -1.36 5.39 -2.36
CA ASP A 43 -1.22 4.25 -3.29
C ASP A 43 -0.48 3.05 -2.66
N SER A 44 0.57 3.33 -1.88
CA SER A 44 1.35 2.29 -1.20
C SER A 44 0.56 1.64 -0.07
N LEU A 45 -0.28 2.42 0.62
CA LEU A 45 -1.20 1.92 1.64
C LEU A 45 -2.34 1.10 1.02
N LEU A 46 -2.79 1.45 -0.18
CA LEU A 46 -3.74 0.65 -0.94
C LEU A 46 -3.15 -0.73 -1.30
N LEU A 47 -1.86 -0.82 -1.63
CA LEU A 47 -1.20 -2.11 -1.87
C LEU A 47 -1.26 -3.03 -0.64
N TYR A 48 -1.07 -2.49 0.58
CA TYR A 48 -1.29 -3.26 1.81
C TYR A 48 -2.72 -3.80 1.87
N ALA A 49 -3.70 -2.93 1.66
CA ALA A 49 -5.11 -3.33 1.72
C ALA A 49 -5.42 -4.45 0.73
N LEU A 50 -4.94 -4.35 -0.51
CA LEU A 50 -5.13 -5.37 -1.53
C LEU A 50 -4.49 -6.72 -1.15
N ILE A 51 -3.31 -6.70 -0.53
CA ILE A 51 -2.66 -7.93 -0.05
C ILE A 51 -3.49 -8.59 1.07
N PHE A 52 -4.02 -7.81 2.01
CA PHE A 52 -4.85 -8.35 3.10
C PHE A 52 -6.22 -8.84 2.60
N LEU A 53 -6.82 -8.17 1.61
CA LEU A 53 -8.03 -8.66 0.94
C LEU A 53 -7.80 -10.03 0.28
N LYS A 54 -6.65 -10.25 -0.35
CA LYS A 54 -6.31 -11.57 -0.91
C LYS A 54 -6.13 -12.66 0.16
N LYS A 55 -5.82 -12.28 1.39
CA LYS A 55 -5.70 -13.19 2.54
C LYS A 55 -7.02 -13.36 3.30
N ASP A 56 -8.12 -12.78 2.78
CA ASP A 56 -9.43 -12.69 3.45
C ASP A 56 -9.40 -11.98 4.83
N ASP A 57 -8.33 -11.23 5.12
CA ASP A 57 -8.22 -10.42 6.34
C ASP A 57 -8.84 -9.03 6.09
N LYS A 58 -10.18 -9.00 6.06
CA LYS A 58 -10.97 -7.79 5.81
C LYS A 58 -10.71 -6.71 6.86
N LYS A 59 -10.48 -7.08 8.12
CA LYS A 59 -10.21 -6.13 9.22
C LYS A 59 -8.93 -5.35 8.97
N GLN A 60 -7.85 -6.04 8.61
CA GLN A 60 -6.60 -5.37 8.28
C GLN A 60 -6.71 -4.58 6.98
N ALA A 61 -7.39 -5.11 5.96
CA ALA A 61 -7.62 -4.37 4.72
C ALA A 61 -8.29 -3.02 4.96
N LEU A 62 -9.39 -3.00 5.73
CA LEU A 62 -10.12 -1.79 6.11
C LEU A 62 -9.24 -0.78 6.85
N LYS A 63 -8.40 -1.27 7.78
CA LYS A 63 -7.46 -0.43 8.52
C LYS A 63 -6.50 0.30 7.58
N PHE A 64 -6.01 -0.37 6.53
CA PHE A 64 -5.11 0.26 5.56
C PHE A 64 -5.83 1.16 4.56
N ILE A 65 -7.08 0.85 4.18
CA ILE A 65 -7.94 1.74 3.37
C ILE A 65 -8.17 3.06 4.10
N ARG A 66 -8.51 3.02 5.40
CA ARG A 66 -8.69 4.22 6.22
C ARG A 66 -7.42 5.08 6.30
N LYS A 67 -6.28 4.44 6.51
CA LYS A 67 -4.97 5.13 6.50
C LYS A 67 -4.65 5.74 5.14
N ALA A 68 -5.01 5.07 4.04
CA ALA A 68 -4.84 5.62 2.69
C ALA A 68 -5.71 6.88 2.49
N ARG A 69 -6.96 6.85 2.96
CA ARG A 69 -7.89 7.99 2.92
C ARG A 69 -7.42 9.15 3.78
N GLU A 70 -6.83 8.89 4.95
CA GLU A 70 -6.23 9.95 5.78
C GLU A 70 -5.11 10.70 5.04
N LYS A 71 -4.37 10.01 4.16
CA LYS A 71 -3.35 10.63 3.30
C LYS A 71 -3.93 11.33 2.08
N ASP A 72 -5.00 10.81 1.49
CA ASP A 72 -5.71 11.43 0.37
C ASP A 72 -7.22 11.40 0.58
N GLN A 73 -7.74 12.50 1.12
CA GLN A 73 -9.15 12.65 1.51
C GLN A 73 -10.09 12.77 0.32
N TYR A 74 -9.59 13.16 -0.85
CA TYR A 74 -10.41 13.42 -2.04
C TYR A 74 -10.52 12.21 -2.97
N TRP A 75 -9.84 11.10 -2.63
CA TRP A 75 -9.85 9.90 -3.45
C TRP A 75 -11.16 9.12 -3.33
N LYS A 76 -12.11 9.43 -4.22
CA LYS A 76 -13.47 8.83 -4.26
C LYS A 76 -13.48 7.30 -4.24
N LYS A 77 -12.56 6.64 -4.95
CA LYS A 77 -12.48 5.17 -5.00
C LYS A 77 -12.15 4.54 -3.64
N LEU A 78 -11.37 5.22 -2.78
CA LEU A 78 -11.08 4.72 -1.42
C LEU A 78 -12.34 4.75 -0.55
N ILE A 79 -13.18 5.77 -0.70
CA ILE A 79 -14.46 5.91 0.01
C ILE A 79 -15.42 4.80 -0.41
N GLU A 80 -15.53 4.56 -1.73
CA GLU A 80 -16.33 3.44 -2.26
C GLU A 80 -15.84 2.08 -1.76
N LEU A 81 -14.52 1.86 -1.77
CA LEU A 81 -13.89 0.65 -1.22
C LEU A 81 -14.19 0.46 0.26
N GLU A 82 -14.11 1.51 1.07
CA GLU A 82 -14.43 1.43 2.49
C GLU A 82 -15.90 1.03 2.73
N ASN A 83 -16.83 1.60 1.96
CA ASN A 83 -18.26 1.28 2.05
C ASN A 83 -18.60 -0.16 1.62
N LEU A 84 -17.81 -0.77 0.72
CA LEU A 84 -18.01 -2.15 0.29
C LEU A 84 -17.60 -3.19 1.33
N TYR A 85 -16.64 -2.84 2.20
CA TYR A 85 -16.07 -3.78 3.18
C TYR A 85 -16.48 -3.49 4.63
N THR A 86 -17.19 -2.37 4.88
CA THR A 86 -17.81 -2.03 6.17
C THR A 86 -19.13 -2.77 6.33
#